data_AF-A0A0Q7PXM8-F1
#
_entry.id   AF-A0A0Q7PXM8-F1
#
_cell.length_a   1.000
_cell.length_b   1.000
_cell.length_c   1.000
_cell.angle_alpha   90.00
_cell.angle_beta   90.00
_cell.angle_gamma   90.00
#
_symmetry.space_group_name_H-M   'P 1'
#
loop_
_entity.id
_entity.type
_entity.pdbx_description
1 polymer ?
#
loop_
_entity_poly.entity_id
_entity_poly.type
_entity_poly.pdbx_seq_one_letter_code
_entity_poly.pdbx_strand_id
1 'polypeptide(L)'
;MHQDLFGSSHSVVHNVFFGLMPDDATRERMLETVESLRTAHDPQGRWLKPVRYHMTLHFLGTFSELPEDRIEAAIRAAEGLRAPAFDLVLDRAGSFSGGIGWLGCARTEPTLQQLWDELRQALAREHVSTKGHARFTPHVTVLRDSRKTMPDVPIEPVRWPVRELMLIDSQLGDHNEYRSLGRWRLK
;
A
#
# COMPACT_ATOMS: atom_id res chain seq x y z
N MET A 1 25.22 -4.85 -43.60
CA MET A 1 24.90 -5.61 -42.38
C MET A 1 25.73 -5.03 -41.26
N HIS A 2 25.11 -4.35 -40.31
CA HIS A 2 25.27 -4.61 -38.89
C HIS A 2 24.22 -3.76 -38.18
N GLN A 3 23.32 -4.47 -37.50
CA GLN A 3 22.22 -3.93 -36.73
C GLN A 3 22.79 -3.40 -35.41
N ASP A 4 22.59 -2.13 -35.11
CA ASP A 4 22.70 -1.63 -33.75
C ASP A 4 21.38 -1.96 -33.02
N LEU A 5 21.34 -3.18 -32.49
CA LEU A 5 20.25 -3.80 -31.72
C LEU A 5 20.53 -3.65 -30.23
N PHE A 6 20.55 -2.43 -29.68
CA PHE A 6 20.53 -2.23 -28.23
C PHE A 6 19.75 -0.96 -27.85
N GLY A 7 18.46 -0.96 -28.12
CA GLY A 7 17.54 -0.24 -27.25
C GLY A 7 17.43 -1.02 -25.95
N SER A 8 18.14 -0.62 -24.88
CA SER A 8 17.81 -1.12 -23.53
C SER A 8 16.42 -0.59 -23.18
N SER A 9 15.38 -1.35 -23.56
CA SER A 9 14.05 -1.15 -23.00
C SER A 9 14.13 -1.56 -21.53
N HIS A 10 14.34 -0.59 -20.65
CA HIS A 10 14.13 -0.81 -19.23
C HIS A 10 12.66 -1.20 -19.04
N SER A 11 12.38 -2.49 -18.85
CA SER A 11 11.01 -2.96 -18.67
C SER A 11 10.51 -2.48 -17.31
N VAL A 12 9.53 -1.58 -17.35
CA VAL A 12 8.84 -1.13 -16.15
C VAL A 12 8.06 -2.32 -15.59
N VAL A 13 8.21 -2.58 -14.30
CA VAL A 13 7.44 -3.62 -13.62
C VAL A 13 6.26 -2.99 -12.88
N HIS A 14 5.07 -3.51 -13.11
CA HIS A 14 3.82 -2.99 -12.59
C HIS A 14 3.33 -3.80 -11.39
N ASN A 15 3.42 -3.23 -10.19
CA ASN A 15 2.81 -3.78 -8.98
C ASN A 15 1.43 -3.14 -8.76
N VAL A 16 0.37 -3.88 -9.05
CA VAL A 16 -1.00 -3.33 -9.01
C VAL A 16 -1.70 -3.73 -7.73
N PHE A 17 -2.34 -2.77 -7.05
CA PHE A 17 -3.09 -3.03 -5.83
C PHE A 17 -4.18 -2.00 -5.54
N PHE A 18 -5.18 -2.43 -4.78
CA PHE A 18 -6.05 -1.52 -4.04
C PHE A 18 -5.41 -1.12 -2.73
N GLY A 19 -5.48 0.18 -2.41
CA GLY A 19 -4.93 0.70 -1.17
C GLY A 19 -5.55 2.00 -0.72
N LEU A 20 -5.20 2.37 0.51
CA LEU A 20 -5.52 3.65 1.13
C LEU A 20 -4.27 4.53 1.06
N MET A 21 -4.44 5.76 0.58
CA MET A 21 -3.36 6.75 0.49
C MET A 21 -3.58 7.84 1.54
N PRO A 22 -2.57 8.18 2.36
CA PRO A 22 -2.68 9.27 3.30
C PRO A 22 -2.73 10.61 2.55
N ASP A 23 -3.58 11.51 3.05
CA ASP A 23 -3.50 12.93 2.70
C ASP A 23 -2.17 13.53 3.17
N ASP A 24 -1.85 14.74 2.70
CA ASP A 24 -0.54 15.33 2.97
C ASP A 24 -0.30 15.56 4.46
N ALA A 25 -1.31 16.04 5.20
CA ALA A 25 -1.21 16.25 6.64
C ALA A 25 -0.99 14.94 7.42
N THR A 26 -1.64 13.85 7.03
CA THR A 26 -1.42 12.53 7.64
C THR A 26 -0.05 11.99 7.28
N ARG A 27 0.38 12.17 6.03
CA ARG A 27 1.70 11.74 5.55
C ARG A 27 2.84 12.44 6.30
N GLU A 28 2.69 13.74 6.58
CA GLU A 28 3.63 14.51 7.40
C GLU A 28 3.72 13.95 8.83
N ARG A 29 2.59 13.71 9.50
CA ARG A 29 2.58 13.08 10.83
C ARG A 29 3.21 11.69 10.85
N MET A 30 2.99 10.89 9.81
CA MET A 30 3.67 9.60 9.64
C MET A 30 5.19 9.77 9.50
N LEU A 31 5.64 10.76 8.74
CA LEU A 31 7.07 11.05 8.58
C LEU A 31 7.72 11.45 9.91
N GLU A 32 7.11 12.35 10.68
CA GLU A 32 7.61 12.75 12.02
C GLU A 32 7.77 11.53 12.95
N THR A 33 6.78 10.64 12.92
CA THR A 33 6.82 9.37 13.67
C THR A 33 7.98 8.49 13.20
N VAL A 34 8.16 8.35 11.88
CA VAL A 34 9.25 7.56 11.28
C VAL A 34 10.63 8.13 11.62
N GLU A 35 10.79 9.44 11.62
CA GLU A 35 12.05 10.11 11.99
C GLU A 35 12.41 9.88 13.46
N SER A 36 11.41 9.90 14.33
CA SER A 36 11.56 9.57 15.75
C SER A 36 12.01 8.11 15.94
N LEU A 37 11.36 7.17 15.25
CA LEU A 37 11.72 5.73 15.28
C LEU A 37 13.14 5.49 14.73
N ARG A 38 13.49 6.17 13.63
CA ARG A 38 14.83 6.08 13.02
C ARG A 38 15.91 6.52 14.00
N THR A 39 15.68 7.60 14.73
CA THR A 39 16.60 8.14 15.73
C THR A 39 16.75 7.20 16.92
N ALA A 40 15.65 6.57 17.38
CA ALA A 40 15.65 5.73 18.56
C ALA A 40 16.23 4.31 18.35
N HIS A 41 16.11 3.72 17.15
CA HIS A 41 16.32 2.28 16.98
C HIS A 41 17.37 1.86 15.94
N ASP A 42 17.86 2.76 15.08
CA ASP A 42 18.80 2.47 13.96
C ASP A 42 18.68 1.03 13.38
N PRO A 43 17.56 0.69 12.73
CA PRO A 43 17.32 -0.67 12.26
C PRO A 43 18.18 -1.07 11.03
N GLN A 44 18.98 -0.14 10.50
CA GLN A 44 19.90 -0.33 9.36
C GLN A 44 19.22 -0.97 8.14
N GLY A 45 18.35 -0.20 7.49
CA GLY A 45 17.68 -0.57 6.25
C GLY A 45 17.33 0.65 5.40
N ARG A 46 16.54 0.42 4.36
CA ARG A 46 16.11 1.45 3.41
C ARG A 46 14.76 2.02 3.82
N TRP A 47 14.78 3.22 4.40
CA TRP A 47 13.57 3.99 4.70
C TRP A 47 12.87 4.42 3.42
N LEU A 48 11.55 4.25 3.38
CA LEU A 48 10.75 4.65 2.23
C LEU A 48 10.48 6.16 2.27
N LYS A 49 10.47 6.78 1.09
CA LYS A 49 10.05 8.18 0.94
C LYS A 49 8.56 8.30 1.32
N PRO A 50 8.11 9.41 1.95
CA PRO A 50 6.73 9.58 2.39
C PRO A 50 5.68 9.41 1.28
N VAL A 51 6.02 9.79 0.05
CA VAL A 51 5.15 9.60 -1.14
C VAL A 51 4.79 8.12 -1.40
N ARG A 52 5.54 7.18 -0.81
CA ARG A 52 5.27 5.74 -0.88
C ARG A 52 4.47 5.23 0.31
N TYR A 53 4.13 6.04 1.30
CA TYR A 53 3.30 5.59 2.41
C TYR A 53 1.89 5.31 1.92
N HIS A 54 1.43 4.09 2.15
CA HIS A 54 0.11 3.61 1.81
C HIS A 54 -0.19 2.37 2.65
N MET A 55 -1.48 2.03 2.76
CA MET A 55 -1.92 0.75 3.27
C MET A 55 -2.51 -0.07 2.13
N THR A 56 -1.89 -1.20 1.82
CA THR A 56 -2.41 -2.13 0.81
C THR A 56 -3.60 -2.90 1.37
N LEU A 57 -4.72 -2.93 0.64
CA LEU A 57 -5.88 -3.79 0.94
C LEU A 57 -5.79 -5.11 0.17
N HIS A 58 -5.73 -5.04 -1.17
CA HIS A 58 -5.66 -6.21 -2.04
C HIS A 58 -4.63 -6.02 -3.14
N PHE A 59 -3.61 -6.87 -3.17
CA PHE A 59 -2.60 -6.88 -4.22
C PHE A 59 -3.10 -7.73 -5.40
N LEU A 60 -3.13 -7.17 -6.61
CA LEU A 60 -3.67 -7.84 -7.80
C LEU A 60 -2.58 -8.60 -8.57
N GLY A 61 -1.32 -8.18 -8.42
CA GLY A 61 -0.19 -8.88 -9.02
C GLY A 61 0.95 -7.96 -9.46
N THR A 62 1.99 -8.62 -9.94
CA THR A 62 3.14 -8.01 -10.59
C THR A 62 3.10 -8.39 -12.06
N PHE A 63 3.24 -7.40 -12.94
CA PHE A 63 3.13 -7.60 -14.38
C PHE A 63 4.26 -6.86 -15.11
N SER A 64 4.73 -7.42 -16.24
CA SER A 64 5.66 -6.75 -17.14
C SER A 64 4.96 -5.69 -18.00
N GLU A 65 3.65 -5.84 -18.21
CA GLU A 65 2.75 -4.93 -18.90
C GLU A 65 1.40 -4.96 -18.18
N LEU A 66 0.64 -3.87 -18.20
CA LEU A 66 -0.65 -3.84 -17.50
C LEU A 66 -1.71 -4.65 -18.25
N PRO A 67 -2.35 -5.64 -17.57
CA PRO A 67 -3.41 -6.41 -18.19
C PRO A 67 -4.73 -5.62 -18.20
N GLU A 68 -5.02 -4.92 -19.30
CA GLU A 68 -6.17 -4.00 -19.44
C GLU A 68 -7.49 -4.60 -18.95
N ASP A 69 -7.90 -5.76 -19.47
CA ASP A 69 -9.15 -6.45 -19.09
C ASP A 69 -9.27 -6.66 -17.57
N ARG A 70 -8.15 -7.01 -16.92
CA ARG A 70 -8.10 -7.24 -15.47
C ARG A 70 -8.18 -5.93 -14.69
N ILE A 71 -7.58 -4.86 -15.20
CA ILE A 71 -7.68 -3.52 -14.60
C ILE A 71 -9.11 -3.00 -14.71
N GLU A 72 -9.75 -3.15 -15.87
CA GLU A 72 -11.15 -2.76 -16.04
C GLU A 72 -12.10 -3.54 -15.14
N ALA A 73 -11.88 -4.86 -14.99
CA ALA A 73 -12.64 -5.69 -14.05
C ALA A 73 -12.44 -5.24 -12.60
N ALA A 74 -11.23 -4.87 -12.22
CA ALA A 74 -10.94 -4.31 -10.90
C ALA A 74 -11.65 -2.96 -10.69
N ILE A 75 -11.67 -2.09 -11.70
CA ILE A 75 -12.38 -0.81 -11.67
C ILE A 75 -13.88 -1.03 -11.46
N ARG A 76 -14.53 -1.91 -12.24
CA ARG A 76 -15.96 -2.25 -12.08
C ARG A 76 -16.28 -2.77 -10.68
N ALA A 77 -15.42 -3.62 -10.12
CA ALA A 77 -15.58 -4.13 -8.76
C ALA A 77 -15.65 -2.99 -7.72
N ALA A 78 -14.81 -1.97 -7.86
CA ALA A 78 -14.76 -0.84 -6.94
C ALA A 78 -15.88 0.19 -7.19
N GLU A 79 -16.36 0.37 -8.42
CA GLU A 79 -17.50 1.26 -8.73
C GLU A 79 -18.80 0.85 -8.02
N GLY A 80 -19.01 -0.46 -7.88
CA GLY A 80 -20.14 -1.04 -7.16
C GLY A 80 -20.03 -0.97 -5.64
N LEU A 81 -18.85 -0.64 -5.10
CA LEU A 81 -18.60 -0.65 -3.66
C LEU A 81 -19.28 0.53 -2.96
N ARG A 82 -19.85 0.28 -1.78
CA ARG A 82 -20.54 1.27 -0.94
C ARG A 82 -20.09 1.10 0.51
N ALA A 83 -18.91 1.64 0.82
CA ALA A 83 -18.35 1.61 2.16
C ALA A 83 -18.32 3.02 2.79
N PRO A 84 -18.53 3.14 4.10
CA PRO A 84 -18.45 4.43 4.78
C PRO A 84 -17.00 4.91 4.91
N ALA A 85 -16.81 6.23 4.98
CA ALA A 85 -15.60 6.86 5.43
C ALA A 85 -15.39 6.61 6.92
N PHE A 86 -14.13 6.58 7.36
CA PHE A 86 -13.78 6.33 8.76
C PHE A 86 -12.44 6.96 9.12
N ASP A 87 -12.17 7.08 10.42
CA ASP A 87 -10.89 7.56 10.92
C ASP A 87 -10.10 6.38 11.44
N LEU A 88 -8.98 6.10 10.78
CA LEU A 88 -8.03 5.08 11.19
C LEU A 88 -7.01 5.69 12.15
N VAL A 89 -6.62 4.94 13.17
CA VAL A 89 -5.55 5.33 14.09
C VAL A 89 -4.38 4.37 13.93
N LEU A 90 -3.20 4.89 13.63
CA LEU A 90 -1.95 4.15 13.71
C LEU A 90 -1.29 4.47 15.06
N ASP A 91 -1.21 3.48 15.94
CA ASP A 91 -0.73 3.62 17.32
C ASP A 91 0.39 2.62 17.65
N ARG A 92 0.86 1.86 16.65
CA ARG A 92 1.99 0.94 16.78
C ARG A 92 2.99 1.08 15.65
N ALA A 93 4.24 0.76 15.97
CA ALA A 93 5.28 0.47 14.99
C ALA A 93 5.88 -0.91 15.28
N GLY A 94 6.36 -1.59 14.24
CA GLY A 94 7.00 -2.89 14.39
C GLY A 94 7.66 -3.36 13.11
N SER A 95 8.03 -4.64 13.05
CA SER A 95 8.58 -5.25 11.85
C SER A 95 7.99 -6.63 11.60
N PHE A 96 7.82 -6.97 10.33
CA PHE A 96 7.64 -8.36 9.90
C PHE A 96 9.00 -9.03 9.67
N SER A 97 8.99 -10.35 9.59
CA SER A 97 10.13 -11.11 9.06
C SER A 97 10.53 -10.60 7.67
N GLY A 98 11.82 -10.66 7.34
CA GLY A 98 12.32 -10.21 6.04
C GLY A 98 12.64 -8.70 5.97
N GLY A 99 12.83 -8.04 7.11
CA GLY A 99 13.35 -6.67 7.18
C GLY A 99 12.34 -5.60 6.76
N ILE A 100 11.04 -5.86 6.95
CA ILE A 100 9.96 -4.93 6.62
C ILE A 100 9.49 -4.25 7.91
N GLY A 101 9.79 -2.96 8.06
CA GLY A 101 9.28 -2.14 9.16
C GLY A 101 8.01 -1.40 8.77
N TRP A 102 7.08 -1.29 9.73
CA TRP A 102 5.75 -0.76 9.49
C TRP A 102 5.22 0.13 10.61
N LEU A 103 4.25 0.98 10.26
CA LEU A 103 3.30 1.61 11.18
C LEU A 103 1.95 0.87 11.06
N GLY A 104 1.22 0.70 12.15
CA GLY A 104 0.01 -0.11 12.18
C GLY A 104 -0.89 0.23 13.35
N CYS A 105 -1.97 -0.52 13.49
CA CYS A 105 -2.95 -0.38 14.57
C CYS A 105 -2.87 -1.58 15.53
N ALA A 106 -2.91 -1.34 16.84
CA ALA A 106 -3.01 -2.39 17.85
C ALA A 106 -4.30 -3.20 17.71
N ARG A 107 -5.38 -2.53 17.31
CA ARG A 107 -6.68 -3.14 17.02
C ARG A 107 -7.17 -2.66 15.67
N THR A 108 -7.55 -3.58 14.81
CA THR A 108 -8.13 -3.25 13.51
C THR A 108 -9.53 -2.68 13.70
N GLU A 109 -9.76 -1.49 13.18
CA GLU A 109 -11.08 -0.87 13.13
C GLU A 109 -12.07 -1.77 12.37
N PRO A 110 -13.27 -2.07 12.92
CA PRO A 110 -14.26 -2.93 12.24
C PRO A 110 -14.59 -2.45 10.83
N THR A 111 -14.67 -1.13 10.62
CA THR A 111 -14.95 -0.53 9.31
C THR A 111 -13.85 -0.81 8.30
N LEU A 112 -12.59 -0.82 8.73
CA LEU A 112 -11.47 -1.14 7.85
C LEU A 112 -11.49 -2.63 7.45
N GLN A 113 -11.80 -3.52 8.40
CA GLN A 113 -11.97 -4.94 8.12
C GLN A 113 -13.13 -5.18 7.15
N GLN A 114 -14.27 -4.52 7.37
CA GLN A 114 -15.43 -4.58 6.48
C GLN A 114 -15.10 -4.09 5.07
N LEU A 115 -14.41 -2.95 4.93
CA LEU A 115 -13.97 -2.45 3.62
C LEU A 115 -13.11 -3.48 2.88
N TRP A 116 -12.18 -4.12 3.60
CA TRP A 116 -11.33 -5.15 3.01
C TRP A 116 -12.12 -6.38 2.57
N ASP A 117 -13.06 -6.86 3.38
CA ASP A 117 -13.90 -8.01 3.05
C ASP A 117 -14.87 -7.73 1.90
N GLU A 118 -15.52 -6.57 1.89
CA GLU A 118 -16.44 -6.18 0.82
C GLU A 118 -15.71 -6.01 -0.52
N LEU A 119 -14.53 -5.38 -0.51
CA LEU A 119 -13.71 -5.24 -1.71
C LEU A 119 -13.23 -6.61 -2.23
N ARG A 120 -12.86 -7.54 -1.33
CA ARG A 120 -12.52 -8.92 -1.72
C ARG A 120 -13.68 -9.59 -2.44
N GLN A 121 -14.89 -9.48 -1.89
CA GLN A 121 -16.09 -10.09 -2.48
C GLN A 121 -16.43 -9.44 -3.83
N ALA A 122 -16.30 -8.11 -3.94
CA ALA A 122 -16.53 -7.41 -5.21
C ALA A 122 -15.54 -7.85 -6.30
N LEU A 123 -14.25 -7.97 -5.96
CA LEU A 123 -13.22 -8.46 -6.89
C LEU A 123 -13.49 -9.90 -7.32
N ALA A 124 -13.93 -10.76 -6.40
CA ALA A 124 -14.28 -12.14 -6.72
C ALA A 124 -15.46 -12.24 -7.71
N ARG A 125 -16.48 -11.36 -7.58
CA ARG A 125 -17.61 -11.31 -8.53
C ARG A 125 -17.18 -10.92 -9.94
N GLU A 126 -16.18 -10.06 -10.06
CA GLU A 126 -15.55 -9.67 -11.34
C GLU A 126 -14.44 -10.64 -11.78
N HIS A 127 -14.29 -11.80 -11.11
CA HIS A 127 -13.26 -12.81 -11.40
C HIS A 127 -11.81 -12.30 -11.31
N VAL A 128 -11.57 -11.24 -10.53
CA VAL A 128 -10.24 -10.69 -10.29
C VAL A 128 -9.59 -11.40 -9.11
N SER A 129 -8.57 -12.21 -9.39
CA SER A 129 -7.81 -12.86 -8.32
C SER A 129 -6.93 -11.85 -7.56
N THR A 130 -6.83 -12.03 -6.25
CA THR A 130 -5.93 -11.26 -5.38
C THR A 130 -4.80 -12.17 -4.89
N LYS A 131 -3.58 -11.64 -4.84
CA LYS A 131 -2.43 -12.28 -4.21
C LYS A 131 -2.28 -11.73 -2.79
N GLY A 132 -2.06 -12.59 -1.80
CA GLY A 132 -1.87 -12.16 -0.42
C GLY A 132 -2.28 -13.24 0.59
N HIS A 133 -2.25 -12.87 1.87
CA HIS A 133 -2.59 -13.77 2.96
C HIS A 133 -4.11 -13.88 3.17
N ALA A 134 -4.55 -15.02 3.72
CA ALA A 134 -5.94 -15.24 4.08
C ALA A 134 -6.44 -14.23 5.14
N ARG A 135 -5.53 -13.76 6.00
CA ARG A 135 -5.77 -12.75 7.04
C ARG A 135 -5.24 -11.39 6.63
N PHE A 136 -5.98 -10.35 6.96
CA PHE A 136 -5.56 -8.97 6.79
C PHE A 136 -4.75 -8.51 8.00
N THR A 137 -3.58 -7.93 7.74
CA THR A 137 -2.76 -7.26 8.75
C THR A 137 -2.58 -5.81 8.30
N PRO A 138 -3.38 -4.85 8.81
CA PRO A 138 -3.30 -3.46 8.38
C PRO A 138 -1.96 -2.84 8.75
N HIS A 139 -1.23 -2.35 7.75
CA HIS A 139 0.06 -1.73 7.98
C HIS A 139 0.40 -0.73 6.86
N VAL A 140 1.22 0.26 7.21
CA VAL A 140 1.93 1.15 6.31
C VAL A 140 3.39 0.77 6.35
N THR A 141 3.93 0.30 5.23
CA THR A 141 5.37 0.00 5.16
C THR A 141 6.17 1.30 5.16
N VAL A 142 7.14 1.42 6.05
CA VAL A 142 8.02 2.60 6.17
C VAL A 142 9.50 2.26 6.01
N LEU A 143 9.85 0.97 6.14
CA LEU A 143 11.23 0.49 6.07
C LEU A 143 11.25 -0.86 5.33
N ARG A 144 12.26 -1.04 4.47
CA ARG A 144 12.56 -2.31 3.82
C ARG A 144 14.03 -2.66 4.00
N ASP A 145 14.37 -3.93 3.74
CA ASP A 145 15.74 -4.42 3.72
C ASP A 145 16.48 -4.17 5.05
N SER A 146 15.74 -4.15 6.18
CA SER A 146 16.33 -3.89 7.49
C SER A 146 17.13 -5.08 8.00
N ARG A 147 18.33 -4.81 8.50
CA ARG A 147 19.20 -5.84 9.11
C ARG A 147 18.88 -6.09 10.57
N LYS A 148 18.31 -5.10 11.25
CA LYS A 148 17.81 -5.21 12.62
C LYS A 148 16.29 -5.04 12.60
N THR A 149 15.61 -5.78 13.47
CA THR A 149 14.16 -5.67 13.65
C THR A 149 13.84 -4.38 14.40
N MET A 150 12.91 -3.59 13.88
CA MET A 150 12.30 -2.51 14.65
C MET A 150 11.44 -3.15 15.75
N PRO A 151 11.57 -2.73 17.01
CA PRO A 151 10.78 -3.33 18.09
C PRO A 151 9.29 -3.04 17.90
N ASP A 152 8.45 -3.94 18.37
CA ASP A 152 7.00 -3.74 18.39
C ASP A 152 6.62 -2.85 19.58
N VAL A 153 6.43 -1.56 19.32
CA VAL A 153 6.28 -0.51 20.34
C VAL A 153 5.04 0.36 20.08
N PRO A 154 4.41 0.89 21.13
CA PRO A 154 3.44 1.97 20.97
C PRO A 154 4.12 3.22 20.42
N ILE A 155 3.40 4.00 19.64
CA ILE A 155 3.82 5.31 19.11
C ILE A 155 2.78 6.37 19.48
N GLU A 156 3.14 7.65 19.30
CA GLU A 156 2.14 8.71 19.34
C GLU A 156 1.09 8.48 18.25
N PRO A 157 -0.23 8.46 18.57
CA PRO A 157 -1.24 8.08 17.61
C PRO A 157 -1.35 9.00 16.40
N VAL A 158 -1.14 8.45 15.20
CA VAL A 158 -1.39 9.14 13.93
C VAL A 158 -2.83 8.91 13.50
N ARG A 159 -3.65 9.95 13.58
CA ARG A 159 -5.03 9.93 13.06
C ARG A 159 -5.02 10.14 11.54
N TRP A 160 -5.68 9.22 10.84
CA TRP A 160 -5.78 9.17 9.39
C TRP A 160 -7.25 9.14 8.96
N PRO A 161 -7.78 10.27 8.46
CA PRO A 161 -9.10 10.32 7.83
C PRO A 161 -9.09 9.51 6.52
N VAL A 162 -9.70 8.33 6.52
CA VAL A 162 -9.83 7.51 5.31
C VAL A 162 -11.09 7.95 4.59
N ARG A 163 -10.89 8.56 3.41
CA ARG A 163 -11.97 9.13 2.59
C ARG A 163 -12.04 8.57 1.18
N GLU A 164 -10.98 7.91 0.71
CA GLU A 164 -10.90 7.38 -0.63
C GLU A 164 -10.25 6.00 -0.66
N LEU A 165 -10.79 5.12 -1.50
CA LEU A 165 -10.15 3.90 -1.96
C LEU A 165 -9.47 4.20 -3.30
N MET A 166 -8.25 3.70 -3.50
CA MET A 166 -7.51 3.88 -4.76
C MET A 166 -7.05 2.55 -5.35
N LEU A 167 -7.07 2.45 -6.68
CA LEU A 167 -6.38 1.42 -7.44
C LEU A 167 -5.08 2.03 -7.98
N ILE A 168 -3.95 1.44 -7.60
CA ILE A 168 -2.61 1.97 -7.86
C ILE A 168 -1.86 1.00 -8.77
N ASP A 169 -1.18 1.56 -9.76
CA ASP A 169 -0.07 0.95 -10.49
C ASP A 169 1.26 1.49 -9.92
N SER A 170 1.94 0.66 -9.14
CA SER A 170 3.29 0.95 -8.67
C SER A 170 4.30 0.54 -9.72
N GLN A 171 4.75 1.51 -10.51
CA GLN A 171 5.76 1.33 -11.54
C GLN A 171 7.15 1.29 -10.89
N LEU A 172 7.81 0.14 -11.03
CA LEU A 172 9.18 -0.08 -10.58
C LEU A 172 10.13 0.03 -11.78
N GLY A 173 11.21 0.78 -11.59
CA GLY A 173 12.17 1.15 -12.64
C GLY A 173 12.91 2.42 -12.26
N ASP A 174 13.37 3.19 -13.26
CA ASP A 174 14.22 4.36 -13.03
C ASP A 174 13.51 5.50 -12.27
N HIS A 175 12.22 5.70 -12.53
CA HIS A 175 11.45 6.79 -11.92
C HIS A 175 10.64 6.39 -10.70
N ASN A 176 10.35 5.08 -10.55
CA ASN A 176 9.77 4.54 -9.33
C ASN A 176 8.53 5.36 -8.90
N GLU A 177 7.41 5.21 -9.60
CA GLU A 177 6.21 6.07 -9.48
C GLU A 177 4.97 5.30 -8.99
N TYR A 178 4.01 6.01 -8.38
CA TYR A 178 2.64 5.52 -8.17
C TYR A 178 1.70 6.23 -9.12
N ARG A 179 1.11 5.47 -10.06
CA ARG A 179 0.08 5.97 -10.96
C ARG A 179 -1.29 5.52 -10.45
N SER A 180 -2.21 6.48 -10.30
CA SER A 180 -3.60 6.18 -9.97
C SER A 180 -4.33 5.65 -11.20
N LEU A 181 -4.88 4.44 -11.12
CA LEU A 181 -5.76 3.86 -12.13
C LEU A 181 -7.25 4.13 -11.84
N GLY A 182 -7.58 4.41 -10.57
CA GLY A 182 -8.95 4.74 -10.16
C GLY A 182 -9.02 5.25 -8.72
N ARG A 183 -10.04 6.08 -8.45
CA ARG A 183 -10.30 6.71 -7.14
C ARG A 183 -11.80 6.67 -6.84
N TRP A 184 -12.16 6.16 -5.67
CA TRP A 184 -13.55 6.07 -5.23
C TRP A 184 -13.70 6.66 -3.83
N ARG A 185 -14.60 7.65 -3.69
CA ARG A 185 -14.92 8.23 -2.38
C ARG A 185 -15.69 7.23 -1.53
N LEU A 186 -15.27 7.13 -0.28
CA LEU A 186 -16.02 6.46 0.78
C LEU A 186 -17.10 7.41 1.30
N LYS A 187 -18.23 6.86 1.76
CA LYS A 187 -19.45 7.63 2.04
C LYS A 187 -19.55 8.16 3.47
#